data_AF-A0A961HIB5-F1
#
_entry.id   AF-A0A961HIB5-F1
#
_cell.length_a   1.000
_cell.length_b   1.000
_cell.length_c   1.000
_cell.angle_alpha   90.00
_cell.angle_beta   90.00
_cell.angle_gamma   90.00
#
_symmetry.space_group_name_H-M   'P 1'
#
loop_
_entity.id
_entity.type
_entity.pdbx_description
1 polymer ?
#
loop_
_entity_poly.entity_id
_entity_poly.type
_entity_poly.pdbx_seq_one_letter_code
_entity_poly.pdbx_strand_id
1 'polypeptide(L)' 'MSTIGFRPTAEDERILRTAARTGESTSDTLRRALRLLDHERWLEQFRADAEQLTGEDINVEPQAW' A
#
# COMPACT_ATOMS: atom_id res chain seq x y z
N MET A 1 -7.79 -5.23 -22.44
CA MET A 1 -8.04 -5.21 -20.99
C MET A 1 -8.21 -6.64 -20.53
N SER A 2 -7.49 -7.07 -19.49
CA SER A 2 -7.67 -8.41 -18.93
C SER A 2 -8.71 -8.32 -17.80
N THR A 3 -9.69 -9.23 -17.80
CA THR A 3 -10.74 -9.26 -16.77
C THR A 3 -10.32 -10.22 -15.67
N ILE A 4 -10.20 -9.72 -14.44
CA ILE A 4 -9.95 -10.54 -13.26
C ILE A 4 -11.29 -10.80 -12.58
N GLY A 5 -11.63 -12.08 -12.40
CA GLY A 5 -12.83 -12.47 -11.66
C GLY A 5 -12.58 -12.35 -10.15
N PHE A 6 -13.48 -11.67 -9.45
CA PHE A 6 -13.48 -11.59 -7.99
C PHE A 6 -14.77 -12.21 -7.46
N ARG A 7 -14.65 -13.20 -6.56
CA ARG A 7 -15.79 -13.84 -5.90
C ARG A 7 -15.78 -13.46 -4.41
N PRO A 8 -16.46 -12.36 -4.04
CA PRO A 8 -16.47 -11.91 -2.66
C PRO A 8 -17.16 -12.92 -1.75
N THR A 9 -16.62 -13.09 -0.55
CA THR A 9 -17.36 -13.65 0.57
C THR A 9 -18.37 -12.63 1.12
N ALA A 10 -19.27 -13.06 1.99
CA ALA A 10 -20.20 -12.15 2.67
C ALA A 10 -19.47 -11.05 3.46
N GLU A 11 -18.29 -11.37 3.99
CA GLU A 11 -17.45 -10.41 4.71
C GLU A 11 -16.80 -9.40 3.76
N ASP A 12 -16.28 -9.86 2.62
CA ASP A 12 -15.73 -8.96 1.60
C ASP A 12 -16.80 -7.97 1.11
N GLU A 13 -18.04 -8.44 0.91
CA GLU A 13 -19.14 -7.55 0.55
C GLU A 13 -19.46 -6.53 1.64
N ARG A 14 -19.42 -6.92 2.91
CA ARG A 14 -19.63 -6.01 4.05
C ARG A 14 -18.54 -4.94 4.08
N ILE A 15 -17.29 -5.35 3.89
CA ILE A 15 -16.14 -4.45 3.82
C ILE A 15 -16.30 -3.49 2.64
N LEU A 16 -16.60 -4.00 1.45
CA LEU A 16 -16.78 -3.18 0.24
C LEU A 16 -17.91 -2.16 0.40
N ARG A 17 -19.06 -2.56 0.94
CA ARG A 17 -20.18 -1.64 1.21
C ARG A 17 -19.82 -0.56 2.21
N THR A 18 -19.08 -0.91 3.26
CA THR A 18 -18.69 0.04 4.32
C THR A 18 -17.57 0.97 3.87
N ALA A 19 -16.65 0.47 3.04
CA ALA A 19 -15.51 1.22 2.54
C ALA A 19 -15.87 2.11 1.34
N ALA A 20 -16.92 1.80 0.59
CA ALA A 20 -17.36 2.57 -0.57
C ALA A 20 -17.74 4.00 -0.19
N ARG A 21 -17.24 4.97 -0.95
CA ARG A 21 -17.66 6.37 -0.83
C ARG A 21 -18.89 6.64 -1.70
N THR A 22 -19.62 7.71 -1.41
CA THR A 22 -20.78 8.11 -2.21
C THR A 22 -20.40 8.26 -3.68
N GLY A 23 -21.06 7.49 -4.55
CA GLY A 23 -20.81 7.49 -5.99
C GLY A 23 -19.64 6.63 -6.47
N GLU A 24 -18.89 5.94 -5.58
CA GLU A 24 -17.88 4.97 -5.98
C GLU A 24 -18.52 3.66 -6.47
N SER A 25 -18.03 3.12 -7.57
CA SER A 25 -18.34 1.73 -7.94
C SER A 25 -17.55 0.74 -7.07
N THR A 26 -17.97 -0.52 -7.06
CA THR A 26 -17.22 -1.61 -6.42
C THR A 26 -15.79 -1.71 -6.99
N SER A 27 -15.63 -1.56 -8.31
CA SER A 27 -14.31 -1.59 -8.95
C SER A 27 -13.42 -0.42 -8.52
N ASP A 28 -13.99 0.76 -8.27
CA ASP A 28 -13.22 1.91 -7.77
C ASP A 28 -12.78 1.69 -6.32
N THR A 29 -13.67 1.15 -5.50
CA THR A 29 -13.37 0.76 -4.11
C THR A 29 -12.25 -0.28 -4.08
N LEU A 30 -12.33 -1.32 -4.91
CA LEU A 30 -11.29 -2.35 -5.04
C LEU A 30 -9.96 -1.76 -5.51
N ARG A 31 -9.97 -0.87 -6.50
CA ARG A 31 -8.75 -0.21 -6.98
C ARG A 31 -8.10 0.63 -5.90
N ARG A 32 -8.90 1.31 -5.06
CA ARG A 32 -8.39 2.06 -3.91
C ARG A 32 -7.82 1.13 -2.84
N ALA A 33 -8.49 0.01 -2.55
CA ALA A 33 -7.97 -0.99 -1.61
C ALA A 33 -6.61 -1.56 -2.07
N LEU A 34 -6.46 -1.86 -3.35
CA LEU A 34 -5.18 -2.31 -3.92
C LEU A 34 -4.06 -1.29 -3.73
N ARG A 35 -4.34 0.01 -3.91
CA ARG A 35 -3.36 1.08 -3.68
C ARG A 35 -3.00 1.24 -2.21
N LEU A 36 -3.93 0.97 -1.29
CA LEU A 36 -3.65 0.99 0.14
C LEU A 36 -2.70 -0.16 0.53
N LEU A 37 -2.94 -1.37 0.01
CA LEU A 37 -2.04 -2.52 0.22
C LEU A 37 -0.63 -2.27 -0.32
N ASP A 38 -0.52 -1.61 -1.48
CA ASP A 38 0.77 -1.23 -2.05
C ASP A 38 1.52 -0.21 -1.16
N HIS A 39 0.80 0.78 -0.64
CA HIS A 39 1.36 1.78 0.26
C HIS A 39 1.79 1.19 1.61
N GLU A 40 1.04 0.24 2.16
CA GLU A 40 1.42 -0.47 3.39
C GLU A 40 2.74 -1.21 3.23
N ARG A 41 2.94 -1.92 2.11
CA ARG A 41 4.22 -2.59 1.79
C ARG A 41 5.36 -1.60 1.64
N TRP A 42 5.10 -0.44 1.03
CA TRP A 42 6.09 0.61 0.92
C TRP A 42 6.52 1.14 2.29
N LEU A 43 5.57 1.35 3.21
CA LEU A 43 5.88 1.79 4.57
C LEU A 43 6.66 0.74 5.36
N GLU A 44 6.35 -0.54 5.20
CA GLU A 44 7.11 -1.64 5.80
C GLU A 44 8.56 -1.65 5.30
N GLN A 45 8.76 -1.56 3.98
CA GLN A 45 10.09 -1.49 3.39
C GLN A 45 10.85 -0.25 3.86
N PHE A 46 10.20 0.92 3.86
CA PHE A 46 10.81 2.18 4.30
C PHE A 46 11.31 2.09 5.75
N ARG A 47 10.54 1.45 6.65
CA ARG A 47 10.96 1.23 8.04
C ARG A 47 12.17 0.30 8.13
N ALA A 48 12.15 -0.81 7.38
CA ALA A 48 13.27 -1.73 7.33
C ALA A 48 14.55 -1.06 6.80
N ASP A 49 14.43 -0.23 5.76
CA ASP A 49 15.54 0.53 5.20
C ASP A 49 16.09 1.55 6.22
N ALA A 50 15.21 2.26 6.93
CA ALA A 50 15.60 3.21 7.96
C ALA A 50 16.34 2.52 9.14
N GLU A 51 15.90 1.32 9.54
CA GLU A 51 16.57 0.52 10.57
C GLU A 51 17.96 0.04 10.11
N GLN A 52 18.13 -0.29 8.83
CA GLN A 52 19.45 -0.62 8.27
C GLN A 52 20.38 0.60 8.23
N LEU A 53 19.85 1.77 7.87
CA LEU A 53 20.60 3.03 7.80
C LEU A 53 21.01 3.57 9.17
N THR A 54 20.31 3.22 10.26
CA THR A 54 20.74 3.60 11.62
C THR A 54 22.06 2.96 12.07
N GLY A 55 22.56 1.96 11.36
CA GLY A 55 23.88 1.37 11.57
C GLY A 55 24.98 1.94 10.67
N GLU A 56 24.66 2.85 9.75
CA GLU A 56 25.62 3.44 8.83
C GLU A 56 26.22 4.70 9.44
N ASP A 57 27.53 4.67 9.68
CA ASP A 57 28.29 5.87 10.06
C ASP A 57 28.37 6.81 8.87
N ILE A 58 27.41 7.71 8.76
CA ILE A 58 27.31 8.77 7.74
C ILE A 58 28.47 9.79 7.79
N ASN A 59 29.44 9.66 8.71
CA ASN A 59 30.69 10.46 8.70
C ASN A 59 31.82 9.83 7.87
N VAL A 60 31.64 8.67 7.22
CA VAL A 60 32.76 7.97 6.57
C VAL A 60 33.16 8.56 5.20
N GLU A 61 32.39 9.49 4.61
CA GLU A 61 32.80 10.21 3.40
C GLU A 61 33.08 11.69 3.70
N PRO A 62 34.30 12.20 3.39
CA PRO A 62 34.58 13.62 3.50
C PRO A 62 33.76 14.36 2.44
N GLN A 63 32.95 15.33 2.87
CA GLN A 63 32.14 16.16 1.98
C GLN A 63 33.02 16.89 0.96
N ALA A 64 33.07 16.36 -0.26
CA ALA A 64 33.57 17.05 -1.44
C ALA A 64 32.36 17.59 -2.22
N TRP A 65 32.01 18.83 -1.88
CA TRP A 65 31.26 19.87 -2.63
C TRP A 65 29.88 19.54 -3.23
#